data_AF-A0A534KAL3-F1
#
_entry.id   AF-A0A534KAL3-F1
#
_cell.length_a   1.000
_cell.length_b   1.000
_cell.length_c   1.000
_cell.angle_alpha   90.00
_cell.angle_beta   90.00
_cell.angle_gamma   90.00
#
_symmetry.space_group_name_H-M   'P 1'
#
loop_
_entity.id
_entity.type
_entity.pdbx_description
1 polymer ?
#
loop_
_entity_poly.entity_id
_entity_poly.type
_entity_poly.pdbx_seq_one_letter_code
_entity_poly.pdbx_strand_id
1 'polypeptide(L)'
;MPEEKPSPEAEAPPAPAKPGKGERPARKREEPKEEPKAPRAPKKLEGVKEDFRYIVRMANTDLDGTRSVAYALTAISGVGIRVSEAVVDLAGVSRTERLGNLSEQDTDKIEATLGNLGEAFPHWMVNRPKDWESGLDLHAFGPDVEIRLRDDINLMKMIRSYKGVRHETGQKVRGQRTRSNGRTGLTVGVTKKAALEAAKAKKAEEAGGKKAEKKEEKKEEKKEPAKV
;
A
#
# COMPACT_ATOMS: atom_id res chain seq x y z
N MET A 1 -2.72 -34.61 76.23
CA MET A 1 -1.95 -34.46 74.99
C MET A 1 -2.47 -33.23 74.27
N PRO A 2 -1.88 -32.05 74.48
CA PRO A 2 -2.21 -30.86 73.71
C PRO A 2 -1.50 -30.95 72.36
N GLU A 3 -2.27 -31.08 71.28
CA GLU A 3 -1.75 -31.00 69.92
C GLU A 3 -1.52 -29.53 69.58
N GLU A 4 -0.22 -29.23 69.47
CA GLU A 4 0.39 -27.95 69.23
C GLU A 4 0.01 -27.45 67.83
N LYS A 5 -0.69 -26.31 67.78
CA LYS A 5 -1.02 -25.63 66.53
C LYS A 5 0.27 -25.17 65.87
N PRO A 6 0.49 -25.47 64.57
CA PRO A 6 1.63 -24.96 63.83
C PRO A 6 1.50 -23.46 63.55
N SER A 7 2.66 -22.80 63.55
CA SER A 7 2.92 -21.36 63.46
C SER A 7 2.11 -20.60 62.40
N PRO A 8 1.66 -19.36 62.69
CA PRO A 8 1.03 -18.49 61.71
C PRO A 8 2.06 -17.91 60.73
N GLU A 9 1.71 -17.99 59.43
CA GLU A 9 2.45 -17.44 58.30
C GLU A 9 2.68 -15.92 58.44
N ALA A 10 3.87 -15.48 58.02
CA ALA A 10 4.29 -14.09 58.05
C ALA A 10 3.50 -13.23 57.05
N GLU A 11 2.84 -12.20 57.59
CA GLU A 11 2.11 -11.17 56.86
C GLU A 11 3.09 -10.28 56.07
N ALA A 12 2.89 -10.17 54.76
CA ALA A 12 3.70 -9.36 53.86
C ALA A 12 3.49 -7.85 54.12
N PRO A 13 4.54 -7.00 54.08
CA PRO A 13 4.40 -5.58 54.36
C PRO A 13 3.62 -4.83 53.25
N PRO A 14 2.84 -3.79 53.61
CA PRO A 14 1.96 -3.08 52.67
C PRO A 14 2.73 -2.22 51.66
N ALA A 15 2.26 -2.23 50.41
CA ALA A 15 2.80 -1.44 49.30
C ALA A 15 2.66 0.07 49.54
N PRO A 16 3.68 0.90 49.20
CA PRO A 16 3.64 2.33 49.46
C PRO A 16 2.68 3.09 48.52
N ALA A 17 1.96 4.04 49.11
CA ALA A 17 0.97 4.91 48.48
C ALA A 17 1.56 5.80 47.36
N LYS A 18 0.79 5.97 46.27
CA LYS A 18 1.12 6.88 45.17
C LYS A 18 1.06 8.35 45.63
N PRO A 19 2.10 9.16 45.40
CA PRO A 19 2.03 10.59 45.71
C PRO A 19 1.21 11.36 44.67
N GLY A 20 0.49 12.36 45.16
CA GLY A 20 -0.49 13.17 44.43
C GLY A 20 0.08 14.05 43.32
N LYS A 21 -0.81 14.42 42.40
CA LYS A 21 -0.60 15.39 41.32
C LYS A 21 -0.25 16.77 41.89
N GLY A 22 1.04 17.13 41.85
CA GLY A 22 1.50 18.51 41.86
C GLY A 22 1.76 18.97 40.43
N GLU A 23 1.17 20.10 40.03
CA GLU A 23 1.41 20.76 38.74
C GLU A 23 2.89 21.07 38.57
N ARG A 24 3.53 20.42 37.59
CA ARG A 24 4.88 20.76 37.17
C ARG A 24 4.83 21.98 36.25
N PRO A 25 5.64 23.03 36.47
CA PRO A 25 5.68 24.18 35.59
C PRO A 25 6.20 23.74 34.22
N ALA A 26 5.57 24.27 33.17
CA ALA A 26 5.88 23.96 31.78
C ALA A 26 7.33 24.37 31.44
N ARG A 27 8.27 23.42 31.53
CA ARG A 27 9.57 23.55 30.88
C ARG A 27 9.30 23.54 29.37
N LYS A 28 9.37 24.71 28.74
CA LYS A 28 9.51 24.81 27.29
C LYS A 28 10.75 24.00 26.91
N ARG A 29 10.50 22.80 26.40
CA ARG A 29 11.51 22.00 25.72
C ARG A 29 11.74 22.72 24.40
N GLU A 30 12.78 23.54 24.33
CA GLU A 30 13.27 24.05 23.07
C GLU A 30 13.73 22.84 22.26
N GLU A 31 12.86 22.37 21.38
CA GLU A 31 13.24 21.43 20.33
C GLU A 31 14.28 22.15 19.47
N PRO A 32 15.51 21.62 19.32
CA PRO A 32 16.39 22.13 18.28
C PRO A 32 15.65 21.90 16.97
N LYS A 33 15.31 23.00 16.28
CA LYS A 33 14.83 22.97 14.91
C LYS A 33 15.92 22.29 14.08
N GLU A 34 15.76 20.99 13.83
CA GLU A 34 16.54 20.27 12.85
C GLU A 34 16.23 20.94 11.50
N GLU A 35 17.15 21.76 11.02
CA GLU A 35 17.12 22.27 9.65
C GLU A 35 16.90 21.09 8.70
N PRO A 36 16.10 21.25 7.63
CA PRO A 36 15.91 20.18 6.67
C PRO A 36 17.29 19.82 6.11
N LYS A 37 17.79 18.63 6.48
CA LYS A 37 19.05 18.07 5.95
C LYS A 37 18.99 18.25 4.43
N ALA A 38 19.92 19.05 3.90
CA ALA A 38 20.10 19.24 2.47
C ALA A 38 20.01 17.88 1.77
N PRO A 39 19.40 17.81 0.56
CA PRO A 39 19.33 16.55 -0.17
C PRO A 39 20.74 16.00 -0.23
N ARG A 40 20.94 14.82 0.38
CA ARG A 40 22.25 14.16 0.40
C ARG A 40 22.74 14.14 -1.04
N ALA A 41 23.85 14.82 -1.30
CA ALA A 41 24.51 14.78 -2.60
C ALA A 41 24.59 13.32 -3.05
N PRO A 42 24.37 13.02 -4.35
CA PRO A 42 24.44 11.64 -4.81
C PRO A 42 25.81 11.11 -4.42
N LYS A 43 25.83 10.09 -3.56
CA LYS A 43 27.09 9.42 -3.18
C LYS A 43 27.76 9.01 -4.49
N LYS A 44 28.98 9.52 -4.72
CA LYS A 44 29.80 9.08 -5.86
C LYS A 44 29.81 7.55 -5.85
N LEU A 45 29.54 6.96 -7.01
CA LEU A 45 29.48 5.52 -7.12
C LEU A 45 30.90 4.97 -7.02
N GLU A 46 31.36 4.69 -5.80
CA GLU A 46 32.64 4.02 -5.57
C GLU A 46 32.53 2.57 -6.07
N GLY A 47 33.55 2.10 -6.79
CA GLY A 47 33.69 0.71 -7.27
C GLY A 47 33.05 0.38 -8.62
N VAL A 48 32.96 1.33 -9.55
CA VAL A 48 32.47 1.08 -10.93
C VAL A 48 33.61 0.44 -11.75
N LYS A 49 33.40 -0.79 -12.23
CA LYS A 49 34.30 -1.45 -13.19
C LYS A 49 34.14 -0.82 -14.58
N GLU A 50 35.12 -1.02 -15.46
CA GLU A 50 35.11 -0.46 -16.83
C GLU A 50 33.90 -0.96 -17.64
N ASP A 51 33.50 -2.22 -17.47
CA ASP A 51 32.33 -2.84 -18.12
C ASP A 51 31.06 -2.76 -17.24
N PHE A 52 30.69 -1.54 -16.83
CA PHE A 52 29.51 -1.36 -15.97
C PHE A 52 28.20 -1.33 -16.75
N ARG A 53 27.30 -2.26 -16.42
CA ARG A 53 25.93 -2.30 -16.97
C ARG A 53 24.97 -1.52 -16.07
N TYR A 54 24.50 -0.36 -16.52
CA TYR A 54 23.54 0.46 -15.77
C TYR A 54 22.15 -0.18 -15.66
N ILE A 55 21.76 -0.95 -16.67
CA ILE A 55 20.49 -1.66 -16.73
C ILE A 55 20.80 -3.12 -17.03
N VAL A 56 20.34 -4.01 -16.15
CA VAL A 56 20.46 -5.45 -16.33
C VAL A 56 19.05 -6.01 -16.38
N ARG A 57 18.66 -6.62 -17.49
CA ARG A 57 17.34 -7.25 -17.62
C ARG A 57 17.42 -8.70 -17.14
N MET A 58 16.58 -9.07 -16.19
CA MET A 58 16.46 -10.43 -15.63
C MET A 58 14.99 -10.76 -15.40
N ALA A 59 14.57 -12.01 -15.62
CA ALA A 59 13.21 -12.47 -15.31
C ALA A 59 12.09 -11.54 -15.81
N ASN A 60 12.20 -11.07 -17.06
CA ASN A 60 11.27 -10.13 -17.72
C ASN A 60 11.18 -8.72 -17.09
N THR A 61 12.12 -8.34 -16.23
CA THR A 61 12.15 -7.02 -15.57
C THR A 61 13.49 -6.31 -15.78
N ASP A 62 13.46 -4.99 -15.86
CA ASP A 62 14.66 -4.15 -15.95
C ASP A 62 15.13 -3.79 -14.54
N LEU A 63 16.35 -4.20 -14.19
CA LEU A 63 16.96 -3.95 -12.89
C LEU A 63 18.00 -2.81 -12.98
N ASP A 64 18.01 -2.00 -11.92
CA ASP A 64 18.96 -0.89 -11.74
C ASP A 64 20.32 -1.44 -11.29
N GLY A 65 21.32 -1.33 -12.18
CA GLY A 65 22.69 -1.81 -11.95
C GLY A 65 23.47 -1.02 -10.90
N THR A 66 23.00 0.18 -10.52
CA THR A 66 23.67 1.04 -9.54
C THR A 66 23.50 0.56 -8.10
N ARG A 67 22.46 -0.24 -7.84
CA ARG A 67 22.15 -0.85 -6.54
C ARG A 67 23.00 -2.09 -6.31
N SER A 68 23.15 -2.49 -5.05
CA SER A 68 23.78 -3.77 -4.76
C SER A 68 22.88 -4.94 -5.14
N VAL A 69 23.47 -6.08 -5.48
CA VAL A 69 22.77 -7.26 -6.01
C VAL A 69 21.56 -7.63 -5.14
N ALA A 70 21.74 -7.70 -3.81
CA ALA A 70 20.68 -8.08 -2.89
C ALA A 70 19.44 -7.16 -2.96
N TYR A 71 19.64 -5.84 -3.13
CA TYR A 71 18.54 -4.88 -3.24
C TYR A 71 18.02 -4.74 -4.66
N ALA A 72 18.87 -4.94 -5.67
CA ALA A 72 18.48 -4.82 -7.07
C ALA A 72 17.45 -5.91 -7.44
N LEU A 73 17.68 -7.15 -6.99
CA LEU A 73 16.75 -8.28 -7.22
C LEU A 73 15.36 -8.08 -6.60
N THR A 74 15.22 -7.22 -5.58
CA THR A 74 13.90 -6.93 -4.97
C THR A 74 12.94 -6.17 -5.88
N ALA A 75 13.44 -5.63 -7.00
CA ALA A 75 12.56 -5.04 -8.02
C ALA A 75 11.74 -6.10 -8.77
N ILE A 76 12.16 -7.37 -8.73
CA ILE A 76 11.38 -8.50 -9.26
C ILE A 76 10.21 -8.79 -8.31
N SER A 77 8.98 -8.73 -8.83
CA SER A 77 7.79 -9.12 -8.08
C SER A 77 7.92 -10.55 -7.54
N GLY A 78 7.62 -10.75 -6.25
CA GLY A 78 7.75 -12.06 -5.59
C GLY A 78 9.11 -12.31 -4.93
N VAL A 79 10.15 -11.53 -5.24
CA VAL A 79 11.47 -11.64 -4.60
C VAL A 79 11.62 -10.57 -3.53
N GLY A 80 11.60 -10.97 -2.26
CA GLY A 80 11.90 -10.10 -1.12
C GLY A 80 13.40 -10.05 -0.80
N ILE A 81 13.80 -9.17 0.13
CA ILE A 81 15.22 -9.04 0.51
C ILE A 81 15.82 -10.35 1.04
N ARG A 82 15.06 -11.10 1.85
CA ARG A 82 15.50 -12.38 2.41
C ARG A 82 15.66 -13.46 1.34
N VAL A 83 14.75 -13.48 0.37
CA VAL A 83 14.77 -14.42 -0.75
C VAL A 83 15.97 -14.10 -1.64
N SER A 84 16.13 -12.82 -1.98
CA SER A 84 17.27 -12.31 -2.74
C SER A 84 18.61 -12.68 -2.11
N GLU A 85 18.80 -12.44 -0.80
CA GLU A 85 20.03 -12.82 -0.11
C GLU A 85 20.31 -14.32 -0.19
N ALA A 86 19.28 -15.15 0.03
CA ALA A 86 19.44 -16.60 -0.04
C ALA A 86 19.73 -17.11 -1.46
N VAL A 87 19.13 -16.50 -2.48
CA VAL A 87 19.43 -16.81 -3.89
C VAL A 87 20.88 -16.46 -4.23
N VAL A 88 21.34 -15.28 -3.80
CA VAL A 88 22.70 -14.80 -4.04
C VAL A 88 23.74 -15.67 -3.32
N ASP A 89 23.43 -16.11 -2.09
CA ASP A 89 24.27 -17.06 -1.34
C ASP A 89 24.37 -18.42 -2.04
N LEU A 90 23.24 -18.94 -2.52
CA LEU A 90 23.19 -20.22 -3.25
C LEU A 90 23.93 -20.13 -4.59
N ALA A 91 23.86 -18.98 -5.27
CA ALA A 91 24.59 -18.71 -6.50
C ALA A 91 26.09 -18.47 -6.28
N GLY A 92 26.53 -18.27 -5.03
CA GLY A 92 27.92 -17.99 -4.67
C GLY A 92 28.39 -16.58 -5.07
N VAL A 93 27.46 -15.64 -5.27
CA VAL A 93 27.74 -14.25 -5.66
C VAL A 93 27.78 -13.36 -4.41
N SER A 94 28.55 -12.26 -4.44
CA SER A 94 28.61 -11.36 -3.29
C SER A 94 27.36 -10.46 -3.19
N ARG A 95 26.79 -10.35 -1.98
CA ARG A 95 25.56 -9.57 -1.72
C ARG A 95 25.74 -8.05 -1.86
N THR A 96 26.95 -7.57 -1.59
CA THR A 96 27.29 -6.15 -1.47
C THR A 96 27.81 -5.53 -2.76
N GLU A 97 28.24 -6.36 -3.73
CA GLU A 97 28.65 -5.87 -5.03
C GLU A 97 27.46 -5.26 -5.78
N ARG A 98 27.76 -4.39 -6.74
CA ARG A 98 26.76 -3.76 -7.60
C ARG A 98 26.32 -4.75 -8.67
N LEU A 99 25.03 -4.77 -8.98
CA LEU A 99 24.50 -5.63 -10.04
C LEU A 99 25.16 -5.33 -11.39
N GLY A 100 25.46 -4.06 -11.67
CA GLY A 100 26.11 -3.68 -12.93
C GLY A 100 27.57 -4.11 -13.07
N ASN A 101 28.24 -4.53 -11.99
CA ASN A 101 29.61 -5.05 -12.02
C ASN A 101 29.68 -6.58 -12.24
N LEU A 102 28.51 -7.23 -12.25
CA LEU A 102 28.40 -8.67 -12.28
C LEU A 102 28.64 -9.20 -13.69
N SER A 103 29.29 -10.36 -13.81
CA SER A 103 29.48 -11.03 -15.10
C SER A 103 28.16 -11.59 -15.63
N GLU A 104 28.07 -11.84 -16.94
CA GLU A 104 26.91 -12.50 -17.55
C GLU A 104 26.72 -13.92 -16.98
N GLN A 105 27.80 -14.66 -16.77
CA GLN A 105 27.75 -16.01 -16.20
C GLN A 105 27.12 -16.03 -14.80
N ASP A 106 27.41 -15.03 -13.98
CA ASP A 106 26.83 -14.95 -12.64
C ASP A 106 25.38 -14.48 -12.67
N THR A 107 25.01 -13.70 -13.68
CA THR A 107 23.60 -13.31 -13.95
C THR A 107 22.78 -14.54 -14.32
N ASP A 108 23.30 -15.40 -15.20
CA ASP A 108 22.65 -16.64 -15.62
C ASP A 108 22.51 -17.64 -14.47
N LYS A 109 23.51 -17.73 -13.57
CA LYS A 109 23.41 -18.54 -12.34
C LYS A 109 22.29 -18.05 -11.42
N ILE A 110 22.14 -16.73 -11.28
CA ILE A 110 21.06 -16.15 -10.48
C ILE A 110 19.70 -16.46 -11.13
N GLU A 111 19.58 -16.42 -12.45
CA GLU A 111 18.34 -16.78 -13.14
C GLU A 111 18.02 -18.27 -13.04
N ALA A 112 19.02 -19.14 -13.19
CA ALA A 112 18.86 -20.59 -13.01
C ALA A 112 18.47 -20.96 -11.57
N THR A 113 19.08 -20.30 -10.58
CA THR A 113 18.69 -20.48 -9.17
C THR A 113 17.27 -19.97 -8.94
N LEU A 114 16.89 -18.80 -9.49
CA LEU A 114 15.52 -18.26 -9.45
C LEU A 114 14.46 -19.22 -10.02
N GLY A 115 14.78 -19.94 -11.09
CA GLY A 115 13.91 -20.98 -11.65
C GLY A 115 13.70 -22.19 -10.72
N ASN A 116 14.73 -22.56 -9.96
CA ASN A 116 14.74 -23.74 -9.09
C ASN A 116 14.36 -23.47 -7.62
N LEU A 117 13.72 -22.33 -7.33
CA LEU A 117 13.38 -21.92 -5.96
C LEU A 117 12.44 -22.88 -5.22
N GLY A 118 11.59 -23.61 -5.94
CA GLY A 118 10.61 -24.52 -5.33
C GLY A 118 11.25 -25.69 -4.59
N GLU A 119 12.38 -26.20 -5.08
CA GLU A 119 13.10 -27.33 -4.48
C GLU A 119 14.23 -26.87 -3.56
N ALA A 120 14.91 -25.78 -3.93
CA ALA A 120 16.04 -25.25 -3.17
C ALA A 120 15.62 -24.69 -1.80
N PHE A 121 14.38 -24.18 -1.67
CA PHE A 121 13.89 -23.59 -0.44
C PHE A 121 13.00 -24.52 0.39
N PRO A 122 13.09 -24.43 1.73
CA PRO A 122 12.11 -25.04 2.60
C PRO A 122 10.69 -24.51 2.31
N HIS A 123 9.69 -25.36 2.51
CA HIS A 123 8.27 -25.05 2.26
C HIS A 123 7.79 -23.72 2.88
N TRP A 124 8.35 -23.30 4.03
CA TRP A 124 7.97 -22.07 4.74
C TRP A 124 8.55 -20.79 4.15
N MET A 125 9.57 -20.90 3.28
CA MET A 125 10.24 -19.75 2.65
C MET A 125 9.67 -19.43 1.27
N VAL A 126 8.86 -20.34 0.73
CA VAL A 126 8.24 -20.23 -0.59
C VAL A 126 6.95 -19.38 -0.50
N ASN A 127 6.65 -18.62 -1.56
CA ASN A 127 5.50 -17.70 -1.59
C ASN A 127 4.14 -18.43 -1.65
N ARG A 128 4.11 -19.58 -2.32
CA ARG A 128 2.89 -20.38 -2.53
C ARG A 128 3.11 -21.83 -2.12
N PRO A 129 3.19 -22.09 -0.81
CA PRO A 129 3.29 -23.45 -0.30
C PRO A 129 1.97 -24.21 -0.52
N LYS A 130 2.07 -25.49 -0.87
CA LYS A 130 0.92 -26.38 -1.12
C LYS A 130 -0.13 -25.75 -2.03
N ASP A 131 0.25 -25.53 -3.28
CA ASP A 131 -0.71 -25.10 -4.29
C ASP A 131 -1.93 -26.03 -4.37
N TRP A 132 -3.12 -25.44 -4.51
CA TRP A 132 -4.37 -26.17 -4.64
C TRP A 132 -4.55 -26.85 -6.01
N GLU A 133 -3.89 -26.36 -7.07
CA GLU A 133 -3.90 -27.00 -8.40
C GLU A 133 -2.82 -28.09 -8.49
N SER A 134 -1.57 -27.72 -8.18
CA SER A 134 -0.40 -28.58 -8.42
C SER A 134 -0.04 -29.48 -7.24
N GLY A 135 -0.44 -29.15 -6.01
CA GLY A 135 -0.05 -29.85 -4.79
C GLY A 135 1.41 -29.68 -4.35
N LEU A 136 2.27 -29.11 -5.21
CA LEU A 136 3.69 -28.85 -4.96
C LEU A 136 3.92 -27.46 -4.34
N ASP A 137 5.09 -27.28 -3.75
CA ASP A 137 5.54 -25.98 -3.25
C ASP A 137 6.10 -25.14 -4.40
N LEU A 138 5.47 -24.00 -4.69
CA LEU A 138 5.78 -23.17 -5.84
C LEU A 138 6.21 -21.75 -5.43
N HIS A 139 7.32 -21.29 -5.98
CA HIS A 139 7.72 -19.89 -5.87
C HIS A 139 7.37 -19.14 -7.16
N ALA A 140 6.24 -18.43 -7.18
CA ALA A 140 5.89 -17.54 -8.29
C ALA A 140 6.69 -16.24 -8.19
N PHE A 141 7.25 -15.79 -9.32
CA PHE A 141 7.99 -14.53 -9.44
C PHE A 141 7.63 -13.79 -10.74
N GLY A 142 7.99 -12.51 -10.81
CA GLY A 142 7.71 -11.67 -11.97
C GLY A 142 6.21 -11.50 -12.25
N PRO A 143 5.77 -11.58 -13.53
CA PRO A 143 4.37 -11.39 -13.91
C PRO A 143 3.43 -12.49 -13.40
N ASP A 144 3.97 -13.68 -13.12
CA ASP A 144 3.17 -14.83 -12.66
C ASP A 144 2.49 -14.55 -11.33
N VAL A 145 3.11 -13.74 -10.46
CA VAL A 145 2.52 -13.34 -9.18
C VAL A 145 1.20 -12.60 -9.38
N GLU A 146 1.13 -11.70 -10.36
CA GLU A 146 -0.08 -10.93 -10.63
C GLU A 146 -1.16 -11.81 -11.27
N ILE A 147 -0.77 -12.67 -12.23
CA ILE A 147 -1.69 -13.59 -12.90
C ILE A 147 -2.35 -14.51 -11.88
N ARG A 148 -1.55 -15.15 -11.01
CA ARG A 148 -2.08 -16.07 -9.99
C ARG A 148 -2.97 -15.36 -8.99
N LEU A 149 -2.60 -14.16 -8.54
CA LEU A 149 -3.45 -13.37 -7.65
C LEU A 149 -4.78 -12.98 -8.31
N ARG A 150 -4.76 -12.66 -9.61
CA ARG A 150 -5.97 -12.36 -10.38
C ARG A 150 -6.86 -13.60 -10.49
N ASP A 151 -6.28 -14.76 -10.77
CA ASP A 151 -7.01 -16.03 -10.90
C ASP A 151 -7.63 -16.48 -9.56
N ASP A 152 -6.87 -16.40 -8.46
CA ASP A 152 -7.37 -16.69 -7.11
C ASP A 152 -8.54 -15.76 -6.73
N ILE A 153 -8.46 -14.46 -7.09
CA ILE A 153 -9.55 -13.49 -6.87
C ILE A 153 -10.76 -13.81 -7.75
N ASN A 154 -10.54 -14.19 -9.01
CA ASN A 154 -11.61 -14.55 -9.93
C ASN A 154 -12.34 -15.81 -9.46
N LEU A 155 -11.61 -16.82 -9.00
CA LEU A 155 -12.18 -18.01 -8.37
C LEU A 155 -13.06 -17.64 -7.17
N MET A 156 -12.58 -16.77 -6.27
CA MET A 156 -13.34 -16.30 -5.12
C MET A 156 -14.65 -15.57 -5.52
N LYS A 157 -14.62 -14.82 -6.63
CA LYS A 157 -15.80 -14.13 -7.20
C LYS A 157 -16.79 -15.12 -7.82
N MET A 158 -16.30 -16.09 -8.60
CA MET A 158 -17.13 -17.13 -9.22
C MET A 158 -17.89 -17.96 -8.18
N ILE A 159 -17.22 -18.37 -7.10
CA ILE A 159 -17.84 -19.11 -5.98
C ILE A 159 -18.84 -18.24 -5.19
N ARG A 160 -18.78 -16.90 -5.34
CA ARG A 160 -19.50 -15.92 -4.51
C ARG A 160 -19.19 -16.05 -3.02
N SER A 161 -17.92 -16.35 -2.71
CA SER A 161 -17.44 -16.32 -1.33
C SER A 161 -17.56 -14.90 -0.74
N TYR A 162 -17.64 -14.77 0.58
CA TYR A 162 -17.68 -13.45 1.23
C TYR A 162 -16.52 -12.53 0.81
N LYS A 163 -15.31 -13.09 0.67
CA LYS A 163 -14.14 -12.36 0.16
C LYS A 163 -14.34 -11.95 -1.30
N GLY A 164 -14.85 -12.86 -2.13
CA GLY A 164 -15.17 -12.59 -3.54
C GLY A 164 -16.13 -11.42 -3.72
N VAL A 165 -17.24 -11.40 -3.00
CA VAL A 165 -18.22 -10.29 -3.03
C VAL A 165 -17.59 -8.97 -2.58
N ARG A 166 -16.71 -9.00 -1.56
CA ARG A 166 -15.95 -7.80 -1.13
C ARG A 166 -14.97 -7.34 -2.21
N HIS A 167 -14.29 -8.25 -2.90
CA HIS A 167 -13.40 -7.94 -4.03
C HIS A 167 -14.15 -7.39 -5.24
N GLU A 168 -15.36 -7.87 -5.51
CA GLU A 168 -16.25 -7.35 -6.57
C GLU A 168 -16.74 -5.94 -6.25
N THR A 169 -17.13 -5.70 -4.99
CA THR A 169 -17.60 -4.39 -4.52
C THR A 169 -16.48 -3.39 -4.18
N GLY A 170 -15.20 -3.80 -4.28
CA GLY A 170 -14.04 -2.95 -3.96
C GLY A 170 -13.91 -2.62 -2.47
N GLN A 171 -14.55 -3.42 -1.59
CA GLN A 171 -14.52 -3.20 -0.14
C GLN A 171 -13.36 -3.93 0.52
N LYS A 172 -12.98 -3.47 1.72
CA LYS A 172 -11.93 -4.10 2.53
C LYS A 172 -12.33 -5.52 2.93
N VAL A 173 -11.43 -6.47 2.71
CA VAL A 173 -11.72 -7.92 2.78
C VAL A 173 -11.47 -8.51 4.18
N ARG A 174 -10.48 -8.01 4.92
CA ARG A 174 -10.03 -8.57 6.22
C ARG A 174 -10.87 -8.14 7.44
N GLY A 175 -12.17 -7.91 7.26
CA GLY A 175 -13.08 -7.54 8.37
C GLY A 175 -12.84 -6.14 8.96
N GLN A 176 -12.12 -5.27 8.25
CA GLN A 176 -11.87 -3.90 8.68
C GLN A 176 -13.19 -3.09 8.72
N ARG A 177 -13.33 -2.20 9.70
CA ARG A 177 -14.51 -1.30 9.81
C ARG A 177 -14.56 -0.32 8.63
N THR A 178 -15.62 -0.36 7.83
CA THR A 178 -15.79 0.47 6.61
C THR A 178 -16.67 1.71 6.81
N ARG A 179 -17.26 1.92 8.01
CA ARG A 179 -18.08 3.11 8.32
C ARG A 179 -17.27 4.41 8.22
N SER A 180 -16.07 4.42 8.80
CA SER A 180 -15.20 5.61 8.85
C SER A 180 -13.91 5.44 8.04
N ASN A 181 -13.35 4.22 7.95
CA ASN A 181 -12.05 3.99 7.35
C ASN A 181 -12.16 3.57 5.88
N GLY A 182 -11.12 3.86 5.08
CA GLY A 182 -11.06 3.48 3.67
C GLY A 182 -11.90 4.37 2.75
N ARG A 183 -12.22 5.59 3.21
CA ARG A 183 -12.89 6.60 2.39
C ARG A 183 -11.81 7.41 1.69
N THR A 184 -11.61 7.16 0.42
CA THR A 184 -10.69 7.92 -0.45
C THR A 184 -11.52 8.54 -1.57
N GLY A 185 -11.67 9.86 -1.51
CA GLY A 185 -12.46 10.67 -2.42
C GLY A 185 -12.63 12.06 -1.84
N LEU A 186 -12.85 13.06 -2.70
CA LEU A 186 -13.20 14.41 -2.24
C LEU A 186 -14.41 14.33 -1.32
N THR A 187 -14.31 14.95 -0.14
CA THR A 187 -15.40 15.02 0.83
C THR A 187 -16.61 15.63 0.16
N VAL A 188 -17.57 14.80 -0.25
CA VAL A 188 -18.87 15.26 -0.79
C VAL A 188 -19.75 15.68 0.38
N GLY A 189 -19.22 16.52 1.26
CA GLY A 189 -19.94 17.19 2.32
C GLY A 189 -20.38 18.54 1.80
N VAL A 190 -21.69 18.77 1.76
CA VAL A 190 -22.33 20.08 1.53
C VAL A 190 -22.38 20.60 0.08
N THR A 191 -21.39 20.33 -0.78
CA THR A 191 -21.38 20.91 -2.14
C THR A 191 -22.46 20.36 -3.08
N LYS A 192 -22.88 19.10 -2.97
CA LYS A 192 -24.00 18.57 -3.78
C LYS A 192 -25.33 19.24 -3.43
N LYS A 193 -25.57 19.60 -2.16
CA LYS A 193 -26.79 20.29 -1.75
C LYS A 193 -26.76 21.76 -2.20
N ALA A 194 -25.65 22.45 -1.99
CA ALA A 194 -25.47 23.83 -2.46
C ALA A 194 -25.51 23.92 -4.00
N ALA A 195 -24.92 22.98 -4.72
CA ALA A 195 -24.96 22.93 -6.19
C ALA A 195 -26.36 22.58 -6.73
N LEU A 196 -27.10 21.69 -6.05
CA LEU A 196 -28.50 21.41 -6.39
C LEU A 196 -29.41 22.61 -6.12
N GLU A 197 -29.20 23.35 -5.03
CA GLU A 197 -29.95 24.56 -4.71
C GLU A 197 -29.60 25.71 -5.67
N ALA A 198 -28.33 25.89 -6.02
CA ALA A 198 -27.89 26.84 -7.03
C ALA A 198 -28.43 26.49 -8.43
N ALA A 199 -28.48 25.20 -8.79
CA ALA A 199 -29.08 24.77 -10.05
C ALA A 199 -30.61 24.95 -10.07
N LYS A 200 -31.28 24.80 -8.92
CA LYS A 200 -32.72 25.10 -8.79
C LYS A 200 -33.01 26.59 -8.85
N ALA A 201 -32.16 27.44 -8.26
CA ALA A 201 -32.28 28.90 -8.34
C ALA A 201 -32.10 29.41 -9.78
N LYS A 202 -31.10 28.90 -10.52
CA LYS A 202 -30.90 29.24 -11.94
C LYS A 202 -32.09 28.82 -12.82
N LYS A 203 -32.67 27.65 -12.57
CA LYS A 203 -33.89 27.20 -13.28
C LYS A 203 -35.12 28.06 -12.96
N ALA A 204 -35.20 28.63 -11.76
CA ALA A 204 -36.28 29.54 -11.38
C ALA A 204 -36.13 30.92 -12.05
N GLU A 205 -34.90 31.43 -12.20
CA GLU A 205 -34.62 32.66 -12.95
C GLU A 205 -34.92 32.51 -14.46
N GLU A 206 -34.51 31.41 -15.08
CA GLU A 206 -34.82 31.13 -16.50
C GLU A 206 -36.33 30.99 -16.75
N ALA A 207 -37.09 30.43 -15.81
CA ALA A 207 -38.55 30.35 -15.89
C ALA A 207 -39.23 31.72 -15.67
N GLY A 208 -38.61 32.62 -14.91
CA GLY A 208 -39.04 34.01 -14.73
C GLY A 208 -38.81 34.87 -15.97
N GLY A 209 -37.64 34.74 -16.60
CA GLY A 209 -37.28 35.44 -17.84
C GLY A 209 -38.22 35.09 -19.01
N LYS A 210 -38.51 33.79 -19.21
CA LYS A 210 -39.46 33.33 -20.24
C LYS A 210 -40.90 33.80 -20.00
N LYS A 211 -41.30 34.03 -18.74
CA LYS A 211 -42.62 34.63 -18.42
C LYS A 211 -42.64 36.13 -18.65
N ALA A 212 -41.51 36.82 -18.54
CA ALA A 212 -41.38 38.24 -18.84
C ALA A 212 -41.40 38.50 -20.35
N GLU A 213 -40.62 37.75 -21.15
CA GLU A 213 -40.64 37.82 -22.62
C GLU A 213 -42.05 37.55 -23.18
N LYS A 214 -42.70 36.47 -22.71
CA LYS A 214 -44.07 36.13 -23.15
C LYS A 214 -45.13 37.15 -22.72
N LYS A 215 -44.83 38.01 -21.73
CA LYS A 215 -45.70 39.09 -21.29
C LYS A 215 -45.43 40.39 -22.05
N GLU A 216 -44.21 40.60 -22.55
CA GLU A 216 -43.86 41.70 -23.47
C GLU A 216 -44.40 41.44 -24.88
N GLU A 217 -44.21 40.24 -25.44
CA GLU A 217 -44.78 39.86 -26.75
C GLU A 217 -46.32 40.04 -26.78
N LYS A 218 -46.99 39.61 -25.71
CA LYS A 218 -48.45 39.75 -25.57
C LYS A 218 -48.92 41.19 -25.34
N LYS A 219 -48.00 42.10 -24.98
CA LYS A 219 -48.25 43.54 -24.82
C LYS A 219 -47.97 44.31 -26.11
N GLU A 220 -47.08 43.79 -26.96
CA GLU A 220 -46.84 44.27 -28.32
C GLU A 220 -47.95 43.85 -29.29
N GLU A 221 -48.44 42.61 -29.24
CA GLU A 221 -49.60 42.17 -30.04
C GLU A 221 -50.89 42.94 -29.74
N LYS A 222 -51.04 43.48 -28.52
CA LYS A 222 -52.20 44.31 -28.15
C LYS A 222 -52.06 45.78 -28.54
N LYS A 223 -50.92 46.20 -29.09
CA LYS A 223 -50.62 47.58 -29.47
C LYS A 223 -50.84 47.88 -30.96
N GLU A 224 -51.25 46.91 -31.77
CA GLU A 224 -51.74 47.17 -33.12
C GLU A 224 -53.24 47.50 -33.08
N PRO A 225 -53.66 48.77 -33.29
CA PRO A 225 -55.07 49.09 -33.42
C PRO A 225 -55.60 48.66 -34.80
N ALA A 226 -56.79 48.08 -34.79
CA ALA A 226 -57.62 47.82 -35.96
C ALA A 226 -57.63 49.03 -36.90
N LYS A 227 -57.13 48.84 -38.12
CA LYS A 227 -57.23 49.83 -39.19
C LYS A 227 -58.37 49.38 -40.13
N VAL A 228 -59.44 50.18 -40.07
CA VAL A 228 -60.56 50.44 -41.01
C VAL A 228 -60.67 49.53 -42.22
#